data_AF-A0A520JKW4-F1
#
_entry.id   AF-A0A520JKW4-F1
#
_cell.length_a   1.000
_cell.length_b   1.000
_cell.length_c   1.000
_cell.angle_alpha   90.00
_cell.angle_beta   90.00
_cell.angle_gamma   90.00
#
_symmetry.space_group_name_H-M   'P 1'
#
loop_
_entity.id
_entity.type
_entity.pdbx_description
1 polymer ?
#
loop_
_entity_poly.entity_id
_entity_poly.type
_entity_poly.pdbx_seq_one_letter_code
_entity_poly.pdbx_strand_id
1 'polypeptide(L)'
;VYETQPVSSSATATEGQAHTFEGKKDFEVARPLETNEIPRLLADYELATKNALAAGFDGVQIHAANGYLIDQFLRDNANFRTDEYGGSIENRVRLLREVAERVISVAGADRVSVRLSPNGDSQGVDDSNPEALFTAAAKALSDLGIAFLELREPGPDGTFGKTDVPKLSPAIRKVFNGVLVVNSDYTTVEEAQAELDSGNADAITFGRTFIANPDLPERLRTGAPLAKDDAKTWYSQGREGYIDYPALETANA
;
A
#
# COMPACT_ATOMS: atom_id res chain seq x y z
N VAL A 1 21.10 -12.31 -21.24
CA VAL A 1 20.13 -11.44 -20.55
C VAL A 1 18.77 -12.04 -20.87
N TYR A 2 18.08 -12.63 -19.89
CA TYR A 2 16.68 -12.97 -20.13
C TYR A 2 15.95 -11.63 -20.21
N GLU A 3 15.46 -11.28 -21.38
CA GLU A 3 14.69 -10.07 -21.62
C GLU A 3 13.30 -10.31 -20.99
N THR A 4 13.22 -10.11 -19.67
CA THR A 4 11.96 -10.27 -18.92
C THR A 4 11.21 -8.95 -18.98
N GLN A 5 10.22 -8.88 -19.85
CA GLN A 5 9.30 -7.75 -19.93
C GLN A 5 8.45 -7.66 -18.64
N PRO A 6 8.20 -6.46 -18.09
CA PRO A 6 7.27 -6.28 -16.98
C PRO A 6 5.88 -6.85 -17.31
N VAL A 7 5.16 -7.34 -16.29
CA VAL A 7 3.76 -7.80 -16.43
C VAL A 7 2.80 -6.85 -15.73
N SER A 8 1.60 -6.72 -16.26
CA SER A 8 0.50 -5.88 -15.75
C SER A 8 -0.85 -6.57 -16.02
N SER A 9 -1.96 -5.99 -15.56
CA SER A 9 -3.31 -6.45 -15.92
C SER A 9 -3.56 -6.36 -17.42
N SER A 10 -3.04 -5.31 -18.08
CA SER A 10 -3.15 -5.05 -19.52
C SER A 10 -1.85 -4.48 -20.11
N ALA A 11 -1.82 -4.29 -21.42
CA ALA A 11 -0.67 -3.70 -22.10
C ALA A 11 -0.63 -2.17 -21.86
N THR A 12 -0.03 -1.77 -20.75
CA THR A 12 0.06 -0.38 -20.30
C THR A 12 1.49 0.02 -19.96
N ALA A 13 1.79 1.31 -20.08
CA ALA A 13 3.00 1.93 -19.57
C ALA A 13 2.58 3.17 -18.77
N THR A 14 3.19 3.37 -17.61
CA THR A 14 3.04 4.63 -16.89
C THR A 14 4.05 5.65 -17.43
N GLU A 15 3.77 6.94 -17.27
CA GLU A 15 4.73 7.99 -17.62
C GLU A 15 5.89 8.02 -16.62
N GLY A 16 7.07 8.39 -17.09
CA GLY A 16 8.25 8.56 -16.25
C GLY A 16 9.30 7.47 -16.43
N GLN A 17 10.11 7.28 -15.39
CA GLN A 17 11.35 6.49 -15.49
C GLN A 17 11.54 5.57 -14.29
N ALA A 18 11.98 4.34 -14.55
CA ALA A 18 12.46 3.41 -13.55
C ALA A 18 13.94 3.63 -13.24
N HIS A 19 14.34 3.43 -11.99
CA HIS A 19 15.76 3.29 -11.64
C HIS A 19 16.26 1.90 -12.03
N THR A 20 17.28 1.85 -12.88
CA THR A 20 17.96 0.61 -13.30
C THR A 20 19.42 0.61 -12.84
N PHE A 21 20.12 -0.51 -13.04
CA PHE A 21 21.56 -0.60 -12.81
C PHE A 21 22.37 0.36 -13.72
N GLU A 22 21.79 0.84 -14.81
CA GLU A 22 22.39 1.79 -15.75
C GLU A 22 21.86 3.23 -15.56
N GLY A 23 21.17 3.50 -14.45
CA GLY A 23 20.51 4.78 -14.19
C GLY A 23 19.03 4.80 -14.59
N LYS A 24 18.45 6.00 -14.68
CA LYS A 24 17.04 6.15 -15.01
C LYS A 24 16.77 5.79 -16.48
N LYS A 25 15.78 4.94 -16.71
CA LYS A 25 15.31 4.54 -18.06
C LYS A 25 13.79 4.70 -18.11
N ASP A 26 13.27 5.01 -19.28
CA ASP A 26 11.82 5.14 -19.47
C ASP A 26 11.13 3.81 -19.17
N PHE A 27 9.89 3.88 -18.68
CA PHE A 27 9.10 2.66 -18.49
C PHE A 27 8.81 1.98 -19.83
N GLU A 28 8.95 0.66 -19.84
CA GLU A 28 8.54 -0.17 -20.97
C GLU A 28 7.04 -0.48 -20.89
N VAL A 29 6.41 -0.73 -22.03
CA VAL A 29 5.04 -1.26 -22.08
C VAL A 29 5.06 -2.65 -21.44
N ALA A 30 4.27 -2.84 -20.39
CA ALA A 30 4.11 -4.12 -19.75
C ALA A 30 3.34 -5.10 -20.65
N ARG A 31 3.62 -6.39 -20.53
CA ARG A 31 2.81 -7.45 -21.14
C ARG A 31 1.58 -7.72 -20.27
N PRO A 32 0.38 -7.92 -20.85
CA PRO A 32 -0.75 -8.45 -20.10
C PRO A 32 -0.41 -9.83 -19.53
N LEU A 33 -0.61 -10.01 -18.23
CA LEU A 33 -0.47 -11.32 -17.59
C LEU A 33 -1.51 -12.29 -18.17
N GLU A 34 -1.09 -13.44 -18.68
CA GLU A 34 -2.02 -14.44 -19.21
C GLU A 34 -2.75 -15.14 -18.05
N THR A 35 -4.00 -15.56 -18.27
CA THR A 35 -4.81 -16.22 -17.22
C THR A 35 -4.14 -17.50 -16.70
N ASN A 36 -3.41 -18.23 -17.56
CA ASN A 36 -2.65 -19.43 -17.20
C ASN A 36 -1.37 -19.12 -16.37
N GLU A 37 -0.94 -17.85 -16.27
CA GLU A 37 0.21 -17.41 -15.46
C GLU A 37 -0.20 -17.04 -14.03
N ILE A 38 -1.48 -16.76 -13.78
CA ILE A 38 -1.99 -16.39 -12.45
C ILE A 38 -1.71 -17.47 -11.39
N PRO A 39 -1.87 -18.78 -11.66
CA PRO A 39 -1.47 -19.81 -10.71
C PRO A 39 0.01 -19.73 -10.29
N ARG A 40 0.91 -19.36 -11.21
CA ARG A 40 2.34 -19.18 -10.90
C ARG A 40 2.56 -17.95 -10.02
N LEU A 41 1.86 -16.85 -10.29
CA LEU A 41 1.88 -15.63 -9.47
C LEU A 41 1.40 -15.90 -8.04
N LEU A 42 0.30 -16.64 -7.87
CA LEU A 42 -0.20 -17.02 -6.56
C LEU A 42 0.83 -17.89 -5.81
N ALA A 43 1.53 -18.79 -6.50
CA ALA A 43 2.61 -19.58 -5.91
C ALA A 43 3.81 -18.71 -5.48
N ASP A 44 4.07 -17.57 -6.13
CA ASP A 44 5.10 -16.62 -5.68
C ASP A 44 4.72 -15.92 -4.38
N TYR A 45 3.46 -15.48 -4.23
CA TYR A 45 2.97 -14.95 -2.95
C TYR A 45 3.02 -16.00 -1.84
N GLU A 46 2.67 -17.25 -2.14
CA GLU A 46 2.77 -18.37 -1.20
C GLU A 46 4.21 -18.58 -0.72
N LEU A 47 5.16 -18.65 -1.67
CA LEU A 47 6.57 -18.84 -1.37
C LEU A 47 7.15 -17.65 -0.60
N ALA A 48 6.83 -16.42 -0.99
CA ALA A 48 7.26 -15.22 -0.28
C ALA A 48 6.76 -15.21 1.17
N THR A 49 5.50 -15.61 1.38
CA THR A 49 4.92 -15.72 2.73
C THR A 49 5.65 -16.77 3.55
N LYS A 50 5.90 -17.98 3.01
CA LYS A 50 6.69 -19.01 3.70
C LYS A 50 8.08 -18.50 4.10
N ASN A 51 8.74 -17.78 3.21
CA ASN A 51 10.07 -17.22 3.47
C ASN A 51 10.03 -16.14 4.56
N ALA A 52 9.03 -15.25 4.54
CA ALA A 52 8.86 -14.24 5.58
C ALA A 52 8.65 -14.88 6.97
N LEU A 53 7.79 -15.89 7.05
CA LEU A 53 7.57 -16.60 8.31
C LEU A 53 8.81 -17.36 8.78
N ALA A 54 9.55 -18.00 7.86
CA ALA A 54 10.81 -18.67 8.18
C ALA A 54 11.90 -17.69 8.65
N ALA A 55 11.87 -16.44 8.18
CA ALA A 55 12.75 -15.36 8.63
C ALA A 55 12.35 -14.77 10.01
N GLY A 56 11.20 -15.17 10.57
CA GLY A 56 10.73 -14.74 11.89
C GLY A 56 9.82 -13.52 11.89
N PHE A 57 9.26 -13.11 10.74
CA PHE A 57 8.25 -12.05 10.71
C PHE A 57 6.97 -12.48 11.44
N ASP A 58 6.39 -11.57 12.22
CA ASP A 58 5.10 -11.78 12.91
C ASP A 58 3.92 -11.93 11.94
N GLY A 59 4.03 -11.39 10.73
CA GLY A 59 2.99 -11.49 9.70
C GLY A 59 3.47 -10.90 8.38
N VAL A 60 2.56 -10.77 7.42
CA VAL A 60 2.83 -10.18 6.10
C VAL A 60 1.75 -9.18 5.73
N GLN A 61 2.15 -8.09 5.06
CA GLN A 61 1.22 -7.14 4.46
C GLN A 61 1.23 -7.29 2.94
N ILE A 62 0.09 -7.60 2.35
CA ILE A 62 -0.09 -7.65 0.89
C ILE A 62 -0.17 -6.21 0.38
N HIS A 63 0.75 -5.86 -0.52
CA HIS A 63 0.74 -4.56 -1.16
C HIS A 63 -0.23 -4.56 -2.35
N ALA A 64 -1.40 -3.93 -2.18
CA ALA A 64 -2.45 -3.76 -3.18
C ALA A 64 -2.80 -2.28 -3.41
N ALA A 65 -1.76 -1.45 -3.49
CA ALA A 65 -1.86 0.00 -3.50
C ALA A 65 -0.80 0.61 -4.44
N ASN A 66 -0.82 1.93 -4.56
CA ASN A 66 0.22 2.77 -5.18
C ASN A 66 0.52 2.42 -6.65
N GLY A 67 -0.46 1.89 -7.39
CA GLY A 67 -0.33 1.57 -8.81
C GLY A 67 0.50 0.32 -9.14
N TYR A 68 0.78 -0.54 -8.15
CA TYR A 68 1.43 -1.83 -8.39
C TYR A 68 0.44 -2.90 -8.87
N LEU A 69 0.95 -4.10 -9.17
CA LEU A 69 0.22 -5.16 -9.88
C LEU A 69 -1.23 -5.38 -9.42
N ILE A 70 -1.48 -5.57 -8.11
CA ILE A 70 -2.86 -5.80 -7.65
C ILE A 70 -3.74 -4.56 -7.88
N ASP A 71 -3.23 -3.35 -7.63
CA ASP A 71 -3.95 -2.09 -7.88
C ASP A 71 -4.22 -1.87 -9.38
N GLN A 72 -3.29 -2.29 -10.24
CA GLN A 72 -3.47 -2.32 -11.71
C GLN A 72 -4.59 -3.29 -12.14
N PHE A 73 -4.84 -4.36 -11.39
CA PHE A 73 -6.00 -5.23 -11.61
C PHE A 73 -7.30 -4.63 -11.04
N LEU A 74 -7.22 -3.88 -9.94
CA LEU A 74 -8.41 -3.28 -9.33
C LEU A 74 -9.04 -2.19 -10.20
N ARG A 75 -8.22 -1.35 -10.86
CA ARG A 75 -8.67 -0.08 -11.42
C ARG A 75 -8.89 -0.11 -12.95
N ASP A 76 -9.94 0.55 -13.45
CA ASP A 76 -10.38 0.46 -14.86
C ASP A 76 -9.51 1.23 -15.85
N ASN A 77 -8.68 2.17 -15.40
CA ASN A 77 -7.76 2.86 -16.29
C ASN A 77 -6.49 2.04 -16.63
N ALA A 78 -6.29 0.92 -15.94
CA ALA A 78 -5.18 0.00 -16.15
C ALA A 78 -5.66 -1.41 -16.53
N ASN A 79 -6.81 -1.85 -16.03
CA ASN A 79 -7.39 -3.16 -16.32
C ASN A 79 -8.43 -3.11 -17.45
N PHE A 80 -7.96 -3.36 -18.67
CA PHE A 80 -8.78 -3.49 -19.88
C PHE A 80 -9.10 -4.95 -20.23
N ARG A 81 -8.94 -5.89 -19.29
CA ARG A 81 -9.17 -7.30 -19.54
C ARG A 81 -10.65 -7.59 -19.78
N THR A 82 -10.90 -8.60 -20.61
CA THR A 82 -12.24 -9.10 -20.94
C THR A 82 -12.49 -10.51 -20.40
N ASP A 83 -11.52 -11.08 -19.67
CA ASP A 83 -11.64 -12.37 -19.00
C ASP A 83 -12.20 -12.22 -17.58
N GLU A 84 -12.13 -13.29 -16.78
CA GLU A 84 -12.65 -13.31 -15.41
C GLU A 84 -11.90 -12.39 -14.44
N TYR A 85 -10.82 -11.73 -14.86
CA TYR A 85 -10.06 -10.78 -14.06
C TYR A 85 -10.25 -9.32 -14.48
N GLY A 86 -11.19 -9.01 -15.39
CA GLY A 86 -11.53 -7.63 -15.75
C GLY A 86 -13.02 -7.39 -16.04
N GLY A 87 -13.34 -6.15 -16.41
CA GLY A 87 -14.70 -5.69 -16.62
C GLY A 87 -15.39 -5.30 -15.31
N SER A 88 -16.18 -6.21 -14.72
CA SER A 88 -16.95 -5.91 -13.51
C SER A 88 -16.06 -5.71 -12.28
N ILE A 89 -16.57 -4.99 -11.27
CA ILE A 89 -15.87 -4.80 -9.99
C ILE A 89 -15.50 -6.16 -9.36
N GLU A 90 -16.40 -7.14 -9.42
CA GLU A 90 -16.16 -8.49 -8.88
C GLU A 90 -14.96 -9.17 -9.55
N ASN A 91 -14.83 -9.03 -10.86
CA ASN A 91 -13.71 -9.59 -11.60
C ASN A 91 -12.40 -8.84 -11.31
N ARG A 92 -12.44 -7.51 -11.22
CA ARG A 92 -11.26 -6.69 -10.88
C ARG A 92 -10.73 -6.96 -9.47
N VAL A 93 -11.62 -7.24 -8.52
CA VAL A 93 -11.27 -7.62 -7.13
C VAL A 93 -10.75 -9.06 -7.02
N ARG A 94 -10.97 -9.91 -8.03
CA ARG A 94 -10.64 -11.34 -7.99
C ARG A 94 -9.19 -11.62 -7.63
N LEU A 95 -8.23 -10.94 -8.29
CA LEU A 95 -6.82 -11.18 -8.02
C LEU A 95 -6.44 -10.85 -6.58
N LEU A 96 -6.91 -9.71 -6.05
CA LEU A 96 -6.69 -9.33 -4.64
C LEU A 96 -7.21 -10.43 -3.70
N ARG A 97 -8.43 -10.91 -3.94
CA ARG A 97 -9.04 -11.96 -3.13
C ARG A 97 -8.25 -13.27 -3.19
N GLU A 98 -7.87 -13.72 -4.38
CA GLU A 98 -7.11 -14.98 -4.57
C GLU A 98 -5.71 -14.91 -3.94
N VAL A 99 -5.03 -13.75 -4.04
CA VAL A 99 -3.76 -13.50 -3.35
C VAL A 99 -3.96 -13.56 -1.83
N ALA A 100 -4.99 -12.88 -1.31
CA ALA A 100 -5.29 -12.91 0.12
C ALA A 100 -5.60 -14.32 0.62
N GLU A 101 -6.47 -15.07 -0.05
CA GLU A 101 -6.78 -16.47 0.26
C GLU A 101 -5.52 -17.34 0.29
N ARG A 102 -4.63 -17.17 -0.70
CA ARG A 102 -3.37 -17.91 -0.78
C ARG A 102 -2.43 -17.59 0.38
N VAL A 103 -2.23 -16.32 0.69
CA VAL A 103 -1.36 -15.87 1.78
C VAL A 103 -1.92 -16.31 3.15
N ILE A 104 -3.23 -16.20 3.34
CA ILE A 104 -3.95 -16.67 4.53
C ILE A 104 -3.76 -18.17 4.74
N SER A 105 -3.80 -18.97 3.67
CA SER A 105 -3.61 -20.43 3.76
C SER A 105 -2.23 -20.83 4.32
N VAL A 106 -1.24 -19.93 4.27
CA VAL A 106 0.11 -20.13 4.81
C VAL A 106 0.28 -19.50 6.18
N ALA A 107 -0.13 -18.24 6.34
CA ALA A 107 0.17 -17.45 7.53
C ALA A 107 -0.90 -17.54 8.63
N GLY A 108 -2.15 -17.86 8.29
CA GLY A 108 -3.31 -17.61 9.14
C GLY A 108 -3.84 -16.18 8.98
N ALA A 109 -5.15 -16.00 9.00
CA ALA A 109 -5.79 -14.71 8.67
C ALA A 109 -5.41 -13.58 9.64
N ASP A 110 -5.19 -13.92 10.91
CA ASP A 110 -4.74 -13.04 12.00
C ASP A 110 -3.30 -12.53 11.83
N ARG A 111 -2.56 -13.03 10.83
CA ARG A 111 -1.18 -12.64 10.52
C ARG A 111 -1.04 -12.03 9.12
N VAL A 112 -2.15 -11.72 8.47
CA VAL A 112 -2.19 -11.13 7.12
C VAL A 112 -2.87 -9.78 7.19
N SER A 113 -2.23 -8.76 6.62
CA SER A 113 -2.85 -7.47 6.36
C SER A 113 -2.79 -7.11 4.89
N VAL A 114 -3.56 -6.11 4.48
CA VAL A 114 -3.56 -5.58 3.12
C VAL A 114 -3.43 -4.08 3.18
N ARG A 115 -2.67 -3.49 2.25
CA ARG A 115 -2.61 -2.04 2.04
C ARG A 115 -3.29 -1.65 0.73
N LEU A 116 -4.22 -0.70 0.79
CA LEU A 116 -4.92 -0.08 -0.35
C LEU A 116 -4.61 1.43 -0.41
N SER A 117 -4.68 2.03 -1.60
CA SER A 117 -4.63 3.48 -1.80
C SER A 117 -5.90 3.89 -2.53
N PRO A 118 -7.01 4.10 -1.81
CA PRO A 118 -8.34 4.03 -2.41
C PRO A 118 -8.76 5.32 -3.13
N ASN A 119 -8.17 6.47 -2.82
CA ASN A 119 -8.58 7.76 -3.40
C ASN A 119 -7.49 8.39 -4.28
N GLY A 120 -7.90 8.82 -5.47
CA GLY A 120 -7.03 9.45 -6.47
C GLY A 120 -6.12 8.47 -7.20
N ASP A 121 -5.34 9.03 -8.12
CA ASP A 121 -4.36 8.29 -8.90
C ASP A 121 -3.09 8.00 -8.08
N SER A 122 -2.39 6.92 -8.43
CA SER A 122 -1.02 6.69 -8.00
C SER A 122 -0.26 5.99 -9.10
N GLN A 123 0.88 6.56 -9.50
CA GLN A 123 1.69 6.08 -10.63
C GLN A 123 0.87 5.91 -11.93
N GLY A 124 -0.06 6.83 -12.19
CA GLY A 124 -0.92 6.80 -13.38
C GLY A 124 -2.03 5.75 -13.34
N VAL A 125 -2.21 5.04 -12.22
CA VAL A 125 -3.32 4.10 -12.02
C VAL A 125 -4.43 4.80 -11.23
N ASP A 126 -5.62 4.87 -11.80
CA ASP A 126 -6.80 5.57 -11.28
C ASP A 126 -8.10 4.82 -11.62
N ASP A 127 -9.19 5.09 -10.92
CA ASP A 127 -10.49 4.42 -11.14
C ASP A 127 -11.63 5.41 -11.37
N SER A 128 -12.55 5.08 -12.28
CA SER A 128 -13.71 5.92 -12.56
C SER A 128 -14.76 5.97 -11.44
N ASN A 129 -14.78 4.97 -10.53
CA ASN A 129 -15.70 4.91 -9.40
C ASN A 129 -15.03 4.26 -8.17
N PRO A 130 -14.06 4.96 -7.54
CA PRO A 130 -13.23 4.39 -6.50
C PRO A 130 -14.03 3.99 -5.25
N GLU A 131 -15.10 4.70 -4.90
CA GLU A 131 -15.93 4.33 -3.75
C GLU A 131 -16.56 2.94 -3.94
N ALA A 132 -17.16 2.67 -5.10
CA ALA A 132 -17.77 1.36 -5.37
C ALA A 132 -16.71 0.24 -5.43
N LEU A 133 -15.56 0.49 -6.06
CA LEU A 133 -14.48 -0.48 -6.16
C LEU A 133 -13.88 -0.82 -4.80
N PHE A 134 -13.47 0.19 -4.02
CA PHE A 134 -12.72 -0.03 -2.80
C PHE A 134 -13.60 -0.47 -1.63
N THR A 135 -14.90 -0.14 -1.62
CA THR A 135 -15.85 -0.77 -0.68
C THR A 135 -16.04 -2.26 -1.00
N ALA A 136 -16.12 -2.66 -2.27
CA ALA A 136 -16.18 -4.07 -2.66
C ALA A 136 -14.88 -4.82 -2.30
N ALA A 137 -13.72 -4.22 -2.57
CA ALA A 137 -12.42 -4.78 -2.19
C ALA A 137 -12.31 -4.96 -0.66
N ALA A 138 -12.65 -3.94 0.11
CA ALA A 138 -12.63 -4.00 1.57
C ALA A 138 -13.62 -5.05 2.11
N LYS A 139 -14.81 -5.17 1.52
CA LYS A 139 -15.78 -6.20 1.90
C LYS A 139 -15.24 -7.61 1.66
N ALA A 140 -14.62 -7.86 0.51
CA ALA A 140 -14.00 -9.16 0.22
C ALA A 140 -12.91 -9.52 1.24
N LEU A 141 -12.09 -8.54 1.66
CA LEU A 141 -11.08 -8.73 2.69
C LEU A 141 -11.67 -8.91 4.10
N SER A 142 -12.76 -8.21 4.40
CA SER A 142 -13.54 -8.37 5.64
C SER A 142 -14.05 -9.80 5.79
N ASP A 143 -14.59 -10.37 4.71
CA ASP A 143 -15.12 -11.74 4.68
C ASP A 143 -14.04 -12.81 4.89
N LEU A 144 -12.79 -12.50 4.53
CA LEU A 144 -11.64 -13.35 4.79
C LEU A 144 -11.07 -13.21 6.22
N GLY A 145 -11.50 -12.19 6.97
CA GLY A 145 -11.07 -11.98 8.36
C GLY A 145 -9.59 -11.63 8.52
N ILE A 146 -9.01 -10.87 7.58
CA ILE A 146 -7.61 -10.41 7.68
C ILE A 146 -7.37 -9.61 8.97
N ALA A 147 -6.12 -9.62 9.45
CA ALA A 147 -5.70 -8.98 10.69
C ALA A 147 -6.03 -7.47 10.73
N PHE A 148 -5.65 -6.75 9.66
CA PHE A 148 -5.98 -5.34 9.50
C PHE A 148 -5.94 -4.91 8.03
N LEU A 149 -6.65 -3.84 7.72
CA LEU A 149 -6.63 -3.15 6.42
C LEU A 149 -5.97 -1.79 6.62
N GLU A 150 -4.94 -1.48 5.84
CA GLU A 150 -4.32 -0.15 5.82
C GLU A 150 -4.74 0.63 4.59
N LEU A 151 -5.13 1.90 4.77
CA LEU A 151 -5.51 2.82 3.71
C LEU A 151 -4.53 3.98 3.64
N ARG A 152 -3.93 4.20 2.46
CA ARG A 152 -3.19 5.43 2.16
C ARG A 152 -4.11 6.43 1.49
N GLU A 153 -4.50 7.47 2.23
CA GLU A 153 -5.50 8.43 1.77
C GLU A 153 -5.03 9.90 1.79
N PRO A 154 -4.32 10.38 0.76
CA PRO A 154 -3.90 11.78 0.68
C PRO A 154 -5.11 12.72 0.54
N GLY A 155 -4.97 13.95 1.05
CA GLY A 155 -5.94 15.02 0.85
C GLY A 155 -5.57 15.95 -0.33
N PRO A 156 -6.36 17.02 -0.55
CA PRO A 156 -6.10 18.01 -1.60
C PRO A 156 -4.78 18.78 -1.37
N ASP A 157 -4.41 18.97 -0.09
CA ASP A 157 -3.17 19.64 0.33
C ASP A 157 -2.04 18.63 0.65
N GLY A 158 -2.15 17.40 0.14
CA GLY A 158 -1.15 16.35 0.36
C GLY A 158 0.24 16.75 -0.14
N THR A 159 1.24 16.47 0.68
CA THR A 159 2.65 16.86 0.47
C THR A 159 3.44 15.79 -0.29
N PHE A 160 2.94 14.56 -0.37
CA PHE A 160 3.46 13.51 -1.25
C PHE A 160 2.31 12.73 -1.87
N GLY A 161 1.84 13.23 -3.02
CA GLY A 161 0.56 12.85 -3.63
C GLY A 161 -0.57 13.73 -3.09
N LYS A 162 -1.47 14.15 -3.98
CA LYS A 162 -2.62 15.01 -3.67
C LYS A 162 -3.78 14.63 -4.56
N THR A 163 -4.99 14.76 -4.05
CA THR A 163 -6.20 14.45 -4.81
C THR A 163 -7.40 15.18 -4.22
N ASP A 164 -8.34 15.55 -5.09
CA ASP A 164 -9.66 16.05 -4.69
C ASP A 164 -10.66 14.91 -4.48
N VAL A 165 -10.27 13.65 -4.75
CA VAL A 165 -11.11 12.48 -4.46
C VAL A 165 -11.20 12.31 -2.94
N PRO A 166 -12.41 12.32 -2.34
CA PRO A 166 -12.58 12.21 -0.90
C PRO A 166 -11.95 10.94 -0.32
N LYS A 167 -11.52 11.01 0.95
CA LYS A 167 -11.14 9.82 1.71
C LYS A 167 -12.29 8.82 1.73
N LEU A 168 -11.96 7.54 1.56
CA LEU A 168 -12.90 6.42 1.51
C LEU A 168 -12.96 5.60 2.81
N SER A 169 -12.10 5.87 3.80
CA SER A 169 -12.18 5.29 5.15
C SER A 169 -13.60 5.31 5.75
N PRO A 170 -14.42 6.38 5.67
CA PRO A 170 -15.78 6.35 6.22
C PRO A 170 -16.74 5.38 5.51
N ALA A 171 -16.56 5.17 4.20
CA ALA A 171 -17.35 4.21 3.43
C ALA A 171 -16.86 2.77 3.67
N ILE A 172 -15.54 2.57 3.69
CA ILE A 172 -14.87 1.29 3.96
C ILE A 172 -15.19 0.81 5.37
N ARG A 173 -15.21 1.69 6.37
CA ARG A 173 -15.51 1.34 7.76
C ARG A 173 -16.87 0.67 7.93
N LYS A 174 -17.85 0.97 7.07
CA LYS A 174 -19.20 0.38 7.09
C LYS A 174 -19.25 -1.08 6.62
N VAL A 175 -18.23 -1.52 5.87
CA VAL A 175 -18.20 -2.85 5.23
C VAL A 175 -17.04 -3.73 5.70
N PHE A 176 -15.99 -3.13 6.24
CA PHE A 176 -14.87 -3.80 6.86
C PHE A 176 -15.10 -3.88 8.38
N ASN A 177 -14.95 -5.06 8.99
CA ASN A 177 -15.23 -5.27 10.42
C ASN A 177 -13.96 -5.44 11.28
N GLY A 178 -12.78 -5.56 10.66
CA GLY A 178 -11.50 -5.71 11.35
C GLY A 178 -10.85 -4.38 11.75
N VAL A 179 -9.57 -4.43 12.12
CA VAL A 179 -8.78 -3.23 12.44
C VAL A 179 -8.50 -2.43 11.18
N LEU A 180 -8.93 -1.17 11.15
CA LEU A 180 -8.73 -0.25 10.02
C LEU A 180 -7.63 0.75 10.38
N VAL A 181 -6.57 0.79 9.57
CA VAL A 181 -5.41 1.64 9.76
C VAL A 181 -5.40 2.68 8.65
N VAL A 182 -5.13 3.95 8.98
CA VAL A 182 -5.05 5.00 7.95
C VAL A 182 -3.69 5.69 7.95
N ASN A 183 -3.33 6.18 6.77
CA ASN A 183 -2.05 6.78 6.44
C ASN A 183 -2.24 8.00 5.53
N SER A 184 -1.21 8.85 5.52
CA SER A 184 -1.00 10.07 4.71
C SER A 184 -1.04 11.34 5.57
N ASP A 185 0.13 11.94 5.71
CA ASP A 185 0.35 13.32 6.19
C ASP A 185 -0.17 13.66 7.60
N TYR A 186 -0.36 12.65 8.46
CA TYR A 186 -0.47 12.88 9.89
C TYR A 186 0.88 13.35 10.44
N THR A 187 0.92 14.57 10.97
CA THR A 187 2.16 15.18 11.49
C THR A 187 2.07 15.59 12.95
N THR A 188 0.86 15.61 13.50
CA THR A 188 0.60 15.97 14.90
C THR A 188 -0.21 14.89 15.62
N VAL A 189 -0.12 14.87 16.95
CA VAL A 189 -0.93 13.96 17.79
C VAL A 189 -2.40 14.34 17.68
N GLU A 190 -2.70 15.63 17.60
CA GLU A 190 -4.04 16.16 17.53
C GLU A 190 -4.77 15.72 16.24
N GLU A 191 -4.10 15.80 15.09
CA GLU A 191 -4.65 15.30 13.82
C GLU A 191 -4.89 13.78 13.86
N ALA A 192 -3.91 13.03 14.37
CA ALA A 192 -4.01 11.58 14.50
C ALA A 192 -5.15 11.19 15.46
N GLN A 193 -5.26 11.86 16.60
CA GLN A 193 -6.30 11.60 17.59
C GLN A 193 -7.69 11.97 17.07
N ALA A 194 -7.82 13.10 16.35
CA ALA A 194 -9.10 13.49 15.75
C ALA A 194 -9.63 12.45 14.75
N GLU A 195 -8.74 11.81 13.99
CA GLU A 195 -9.11 10.71 13.09
C GLU A 195 -9.58 9.47 13.87
N LEU A 196 -8.88 9.09 14.94
CA LEU A 196 -9.31 7.98 15.81
C LEU A 196 -10.66 8.27 16.48
N ASP A 197 -10.84 9.49 17.00
CA ASP A 197 -12.08 9.94 17.65
C ASP A 197 -13.27 9.97 16.69
N SER A 198 -13.02 10.11 15.38
CA SER A 198 -14.07 10.06 14.35
C SER A 198 -14.66 8.65 14.16
N GLY A 199 -13.99 7.60 14.65
CA GLY A 199 -14.38 6.21 14.49
C GLY A 199 -14.10 5.62 13.10
N ASN A 200 -13.41 6.35 12.22
CA ASN A 200 -13.06 5.89 10.87
C ASN A 200 -11.73 5.14 10.81
N ALA A 201 -10.97 5.09 11.90
CA ALA A 201 -9.72 4.35 12.01
C ALA A 201 -9.50 3.84 13.44
N ASP A 202 -8.78 2.73 13.56
CA ASP A 202 -8.35 2.11 14.82
C ASP A 202 -6.86 2.37 15.11
N ALA A 203 -6.07 2.72 14.08
CA ALA A 203 -4.67 3.12 14.21
C ALA A 203 -4.22 4.04 13.07
N ILE A 204 -3.11 4.75 13.31
CA ILE A 204 -2.47 5.65 12.34
C ILE A 204 -1.07 5.13 12.05
N THR A 205 -0.70 5.01 10.77
CA THR A 205 0.69 4.74 10.37
C THR A 205 1.39 6.03 9.94
N PHE A 206 2.68 6.14 10.28
CA PHE A 206 3.52 7.28 9.94
C PHE A 206 4.67 6.82 9.05
N GLY A 207 4.87 7.49 7.91
CA GLY A 207 5.94 7.20 6.96
C GLY A 207 7.16 8.09 7.18
N ARG A 208 7.19 9.23 6.49
CA ARG A 208 8.30 10.22 6.51
C ARG A 208 8.67 10.68 7.92
N THR A 209 7.69 10.91 8.78
CA THR A 209 7.93 11.27 10.18
C THR A 209 8.74 10.20 10.91
N PHE A 210 8.49 8.91 10.63
CA PHE A 210 9.24 7.81 11.24
C PHE A 210 10.65 7.68 10.65
N ILE A 211 10.87 8.02 9.38
CA ILE A 211 12.22 8.05 8.78
C ILE A 211 13.17 8.88 9.64
N ALA A 212 12.74 10.08 10.04
CA ALA A 212 13.57 11.02 10.80
C ALA A 212 13.53 10.85 12.32
N ASN A 213 12.61 10.05 12.85
CA ASN A 213 12.33 9.96 14.28
C ASN A 213 12.25 8.48 14.70
N PRO A 214 13.38 7.83 15.03
CA PRO A 214 13.39 6.41 15.39
C PRO A 214 12.57 6.11 16.65
N ASP A 215 12.37 7.12 17.49
CA ASP A 215 11.62 7.13 18.74
C ASP A 215 10.31 7.92 18.64
N LEU A 216 9.72 7.99 17.43
CA LEU A 216 8.49 8.74 17.15
C LEU A 216 7.37 8.53 18.18
N PRO A 217 7.04 7.30 18.64
CA PRO A 217 5.99 7.11 19.64
C PRO A 217 6.24 7.88 20.94
N GLU A 218 7.48 7.93 21.40
CA GLU A 218 7.86 8.64 22.62
C GLU A 218 7.79 10.17 22.44
N ARG A 219 8.20 10.66 21.27
CA ARG A 219 8.06 12.08 20.91
C ARG A 219 6.60 12.52 20.90
N LEU A 220 5.74 11.73 20.25
CA LEU A 220 4.30 11.98 20.23
C LEU A 220 3.72 11.96 21.65
N ARG A 221 4.07 10.96 22.47
CA ARG A 221 3.59 10.83 23.85
C ARG A 221 3.96 12.03 24.74
N THR A 222 5.14 12.61 24.54
CA THR A 222 5.68 13.68 25.39
C THR A 222 5.55 15.08 24.79
N GLY A 223 5.10 15.21 23.55
CA GLY A 223 5.09 16.47 22.81
C GLY A 223 6.49 16.98 22.45
N ALA A 224 7.49 16.08 22.38
CA ALA A 224 8.85 16.48 22.05
C ALA A 224 8.98 16.87 20.56
N PRO A 225 9.91 17.77 20.20
CA PRO A 225 10.10 18.20 18.82
C PRO A 225 10.41 17.03 17.88
N LEU A 226 9.80 17.04 16.69
CA LEU A 226 10.07 16.08 15.63
C LEU A 226 11.22 16.58 14.75
N ALA A 227 12.18 15.69 14.47
CA ALA A 227 13.21 15.94 13.46
C ALA A 227 12.56 15.97 12.07
N LYS A 228 13.11 16.83 11.20
CA LYS A 228 12.74 16.87 9.78
C LYS A 228 13.51 15.83 9.02
N ASP A 229 12.83 15.15 8.10
CA ASP A 229 13.44 14.25 7.15
C ASP A 229 14.17 15.01 6.03
N ASP A 230 15.04 14.29 5.31
CA ASP A 230 15.70 14.80 4.11
C ASP A 230 15.30 13.93 2.90
N ALA A 231 14.52 14.50 2.00
CA ALA A 231 14.05 13.81 0.80
C ALA A 231 15.18 13.34 -0.13
N LYS A 232 16.38 13.93 -0.03
CA LYS A 232 17.54 13.51 -0.83
C LYS A 232 18.09 12.16 -0.38
N THR A 233 17.82 11.74 0.84
CA THR A 233 18.37 10.53 1.45
C THR A 233 17.35 9.41 1.65
N TRP A 234 16.06 9.64 1.36
CA TRP A 234 15.03 8.59 1.43
C TRP A 234 15.38 7.33 0.62
N TYR A 235 16.08 7.49 -0.50
CA TYR A 235 16.58 6.41 -1.34
C TYR A 235 18.11 6.48 -1.43
N SER A 236 18.80 6.20 -0.32
CA SER A 236 20.26 6.15 -0.26
C SER A 236 20.78 4.71 -0.13
N GLN A 237 22.04 4.48 -0.52
CA GLN A 237 22.75 3.21 -0.32
C GLN A 237 23.58 3.20 0.98
N GLY A 238 23.54 4.30 1.75
CA GLY A 238 24.45 4.59 2.84
C GLY A 238 23.74 4.73 4.19
N ARG A 239 24.53 5.08 5.21
CA ARG A 239 24.02 5.29 6.57
C ARG A 239 23.29 6.63 6.74
N GLU A 240 23.68 7.61 5.93
CA GLU A 240 23.22 8.99 5.99
C GLU A 240 21.73 9.10 5.66
N GLY A 241 20.98 9.71 6.57
CA GLY A 241 19.52 9.83 6.48
C GLY A 241 18.77 8.51 6.62
N TYR A 242 19.39 7.49 7.24
CA TYR A 242 18.77 6.18 7.45
C TYR A 242 18.89 5.70 8.90
N ILE A 243 20.12 5.64 9.43
CA ILE A 243 20.38 5.14 10.80
C ILE A 243 21.16 6.14 11.67
N ASP A 244 21.19 7.40 11.25
CA ASP A 244 21.93 8.48 11.91
C ASP A 244 21.03 9.63 12.39
N TYR A 245 19.71 9.52 12.24
CA TYR A 245 18.77 10.41 12.91
C TYR A 245 18.85 10.25 14.44
N PRO A 246 19.01 11.34 15.21
CA PRO A 246 19.22 11.26 16.65
C PRO A 246 17.92 10.91 17.39
N ALA A 247 18.00 9.98 18.34
CA ALA A 247 16.95 9.76 19.33
C ALA A 247 16.91 10.92 20.36
N LEU A 248 15.80 11.08 21.07
CA LEU A 248 15.58 12.12 22.09
C LEU A 248 16.65 12.12 23.18
N GLU A 249 17.05 10.94 23.67
CA GLU A 249 18.08 10.81 24.71
C GLU A 249 19.42 11.40 24.28
N THR A 250 19.76 11.27 23.00
CA THR A 250 20.98 11.84 22.40
C THR A 250 20.85 13.29 21.94
N ALA A 251 19.63 13.80 21.71
CA ALA A 251 19.40 15.18 21.28
C ALA A 251 19.37 16.18 22.46
N ASN A 252 19.09 15.70 23.67
CA ASN A 252 19.06 16.51 24.90
C ASN A 252 20.38 16.48 25.69
N ALA A 253 21.39 15.74 25.22
CA ALA A 253 22.73 15.62 25.80
C ALA A 253 23.71 16.59 25.12
#